data_AF-A0A4Q4CJ69-F1
#
_entry.id   AF-A0A4Q4CJ69-F1
#
_cell.length_a   1.000
_cell.length_b   1.000
_cell.length_c   1.000
_cell.angle_alpha   90.00
_cell.angle_beta   90.00
_cell.angle_gamma   90.00
#
_symmetry.space_group_name_H-M   'P 1'
#
loop_
_entity.id
_entity.type
_entity.pdbx_description
1 polymer ?
#
loop_
_entity_poly.entity_id
_entity_poly.type
_entity_poly.pdbx_seq_one_letter_code
_entity_poly.pdbx_strand_id
1 'polypeptide(L)'
;MTRQFAAAVAGLSLAVFAAAGAAAAQGQLKAPMAEAQAAGATDCDRLAQPPRAAMGRLPALADGVSFAELRWPGARAACAKAMADAPGEVRFVAFAARAADKGGDQKTAAQLYRAAADEGYPLAQTNLGVMYEGG
;
A
#
# COMPACT_ATOMS: atom_id res chain seq x y z
N MET A 1 -16.52 -73.63 26.76
CA MET A 1 -15.14 -73.13 26.84
C MET A 1 -15.17 -71.64 26.59
N THR A 2 -14.79 -70.85 27.62
CA THR A 2 -14.17 -69.50 27.58
C THR A 2 -14.62 -68.48 26.51
N ARG A 3 -14.95 -67.22 26.78
CA ARG A 3 -14.95 -66.36 27.98
C ARG A 3 -15.74 -65.08 27.61
N GLN A 4 -16.45 -64.54 28.60
CA GLN A 4 -16.91 -63.15 28.69
C GLN A 4 -15.82 -62.15 28.25
N PHE A 5 -16.20 -61.01 27.65
CA PHE A 5 -15.78 -59.68 28.14
C PHE A 5 -16.78 -58.61 27.69
N ALA A 6 -17.64 -58.21 28.63
CA ALA A 6 -18.32 -56.94 28.63
C ALA A 6 -17.34 -55.84 29.03
N ALA A 7 -17.38 -54.69 28.37
CA ALA A 7 -16.83 -53.44 28.88
C ALA A 7 -17.65 -52.26 28.36
N ALA A 8 -18.66 -51.90 29.14
CA ALA A 8 -19.25 -50.57 29.14
C ALA A 8 -18.37 -49.66 30.02
N VAL A 9 -17.93 -48.53 29.48
CA VAL A 9 -17.39 -47.38 30.23
C VAL A 9 -18.05 -46.16 29.57
N ALA A 10 -19.20 -45.71 30.06
CA ALA A 10 -19.35 -44.77 31.17
C ALA A 10 -18.61 -43.46 30.90
N GLY A 11 -19.40 -42.40 30.71
CA GLY A 11 -18.96 -41.10 30.26
C GLY A 11 -18.01 -40.38 31.21
N LEU A 12 -17.28 -39.43 30.64
CA LEU A 12 -16.54 -38.42 31.36
C LEU A 12 -16.87 -37.04 30.78
N SER A 13 -17.77 -36.37 31.51
CA SER A 13 -17.72 -34.99 31.98
C SER A 13 -16.95 -33.93 31.17
N LEU A 14 -17.73 -32.88 30.86
CA LEU A 14 -17.41 -31.45 30.84
C LEU A 14 -15.92 -31.05 30.74
N ALA A 15 -15.63 -30.35 29.65
CA ALA A 15 -14.70 -29.22 29.70
C ALA A 15 -15.32 -28.03 28.95
N VAL A 16 -16.14 -27.26 29.68
CA VAL A 16 -16.39 -25.85 29.35
C VAL A 16 -15.10 -25.11 29.64
N PHE A 17 -14.35 -24.76 28.59
CA PHE A 17 -13.24 -23.83 28.72
C PHE A 17 -13.76 -22.40 28.60
N ALA A 18 -14.00 -21.78 29.76
CA ALA A 18 -14.04 -20.35 29.91
C ALA A 18 -12.64 -19.85 30.29
N ALA A 19 -12.03 -19.04 29.42
CA ALA A 19 -10.97 -18.08 29.75
C ALA A 19 -11.09 -16.96 28.68
N ALA A 20 -11.70 -15.83 29.00
CA ALA A 20 -11.11 -14.69 29.72
C ALA A 20 -9.92 -14.06 28.98
N GLY A 21 -10.05 -12.77 28.69
CA GLY A 21 -8.89 -11.89 28.56
C GLY A 21 -8.71 -11.25 27.20
N ALA A 22 -8.94 -9.94 27.15
CA ALA A 22 -8.56 -9.06 26.07
C ALA A 22 -7.09 -9.24 25.65
N ALA A 23 -6.85 -9.49 24.37
CA ALA A 23 -5.58 -9.19 23.74
C ALA A 23 -5.79 -7.94 22.88
N ALA A 24 -5.57 -6.78 23.52
CA ALA A 24 -5.16 -5.59 22.80
C ALA A 24 -3.89 -5.97 22.03
N ALA A 25 -4.01 -6.16 20.71
CA ALA A 25 -2.86 -6.26 19.82
C ALA A 25 -2.21 -4.88 19.76
N GLN A 26 -1.37 -4.64 20.75
CA GLN A 26 -0.02 -4.11 20.66
C GLN A 26 0.27 -3.34 19.36
N GLY A 27 0.55 -2.05 19.53
CA GLY A 27 1.11 -1.19 18.51
C GLY A 27 2.31 -1.84 17.83
N GLN A 28 2.13 -2.14 16.54
CA GLN A 28 3.23 -2.42 15.66
C GLN A 28 3.92 -1.09 15.36
N LEU A 29 5.02 -0.83 16.07
CA LEU A 29 6.03 0.10 15.61
C LEU A 29 6.49 -0.39 14.24
N LYS A 30 6.13 0.37 13.20
CA LYS A 30 6.45 0.16 11.79
C LYS A 30 7.90 -0.34 11.64
N ALA A 31 8.02 -1.50 11.00
CA ALA A 31 9.26 -2.17 10.66
C ALA A 31 10.32 -1.23 10.02
N PRO A 32 11.62 -1.53 10.15
CA PRO A 32 12.68 -0.73 9.55
C PRO A 32 12.55 -0.81 8.03
N MET A 33 12.69 0.34 7.38
CA MET A 33 12.37 0.60 5.97
C MET A 33 13.14 -0.21 4.92
N ALA A 34 13.91 -1.24 5.31
CA ALA A 34 14.76 -2.05 4.45
C ALA A 34 14.11 -3.39 4.01
N GLU A 35 13.23 -3.98 4.82
CA GLU A 35 12.62 -5.30 4.49
C GLU A 35 11.32 -5.18 3.69
N ALA A 36 10.74 -3.98 3.61
CA ALA A 36 9.56 -3.68 2.80
C ALA A 36 9.84 -3.64 1.28
N GLN A 37 11.11 -3.65 0.86
CA GLN A 37 11.49 -3.42 -0.54
C GLN A 37 11.52 -4.68 -1.43
N ALA A 38 11.47 -5.89 -0.87
CA ALA A 38 11.59 -7.12 -1.67
C ALA A 38 10.25 -7.79 -2.03
N ALA A 39 9.18 -7.53 -1.27
CA ALA A 39 7.80 -7.92 -1.64
C ALA A 39 6.98 -6.73 -2.19
N GLY A 40 7.58 -5.53 -2.23
CA GLY A 40 6.89 -4.24 -2.28
C GLY A 40 7.27 -3.30 -3.43
N ALA A 41 8.05 -3.75 -4.42
CA ALA A 41 8.25 -3.00 -5.66
C ALA A 41 7.32 -3.54 -6.76
N THR A 42 6.42 -2.70 -7.25
CA THR A 42 5.43 -3.03 -8.27
C THR A 42 5.79 -2.39 -9.61
N ASP A 43 5.11 -2.81 -10.68
CA ASP A 43 5.19 -2.10 -11.95
C ASP A 43 4.73 -0.63 -11.85
N CYS A 44 3.84 -0.31 -10.91
CA CYS A 44 3.47 1.09 -10.63
C CYS A 44 4.68 1.88 -10.12
N ASP A 45 5.45 1.33 -9.18
CA ASP A 45 6.66 1.98 -8.66
C ASP A 45 7.68 2.20 -9.78
N ARG A 46 7.99 1.14 -10.53
CA ARG A 46 8.96 1.20 -11.63
C ARG A 46 8.60 2.22 -12.71
N LEU A 47 7.31 2.39 -13.00
CA LEU A 47 6.85 3.24 -14.09
C LEU A 47 6.50 4.66 -13.67
N ALA A 48 6.12 4.88 -12.40
CA ALA A 48 5.51 6.14 -11.98
C ALA A 48 6.20 6.80 -10.77
N GLN A 49 7.05 6.10 -10.02
CA GLN A 49 7.79 6.70 -8.92
C GLN A 49 8.67 7.84 -9.44
N PRO A 50 8.58 9.07 -8.89
CA PRO A 50 9.47 10.14 -9.30
C PRO A 50 10.89 9.88 -8.81
N PRO A 51 11.92 10.43 -9.46
CA PRO A 51 13.30 10.28 -9.00
C PRO A 51 13.42 10.78 -7.57
N ARG A 52 14.23 10.11 -6.72
CA ARG A 52 14.47 10.59 -5.33
C ARG A 52 14.90 12.06 -5.27
N ALA A 53 15.65 12.52 -6.26
CA ALA A 53 16.07 13.91 -6.38
C ALA A 53 14.92 14.90 -6.60
N ALA A 54 13.76 14.45 -7.09
CA ALA A 54 12.56 15.27 -7.17
C ALA A 54 11.82 15.37 -5.81
N MET A 55 12.18 14.54 -4.82
CA MET A 55 11.58 14.56 -3.48
C MET A 55 12.44 15.31 -2.43
N GLY A 56 13.63 15.83 -2.77
CA GLY A 56 14.49 16.54 -1.80
C GLY A 56 15.92 16.85 -2.27
N ARG A 57 16.73 17.44 -1.37
CA ARG A 57 18.12 17.92 -1.61
C ARG A 57 19.16 16.78 -1.62
N LEU A 58 18.86 15.67 -2.29
CA LEU A 58 19.82 14.60 -2.53
C LEU A 58 20.40 14.75 -3.95
N PRO A 59 21.68 14.40 -4.18
CA PRO A 59 22.22 14.34 -5.53
C PRO A 59 21.38 13.37 -6.40
N ALA A 60 21.37 13.60 -7.71
CA ALA A 60 20.55 12.87 -8.67
C ALA A 60 20.82 11.35 -8.62
N LEU A 61 20.01 10.62 -7.84
CA LEU A 61 19.91 9.16 -7.89
C LEU A 61 18.83 8.80 -8.92
N ALA A 62 19.16 7.87 -9.82
CA ALA A 62 18.27 7.37 -10.87
C ALA A 62 17.15 6.44 -10.37
N ASP A 63 16.87 6.45 -9.07
CA ASP A 63 15.77 5.68 -8.49
C ASP A 63 14.43 6.38 -8.80
N GLY A 64 13.89 6.15 -10.00
CA GLY A 64 12.57 6.64 -10.44
C GLY A 64 12.57 7.17 -11.88
N VAL A 65 11.40 7.60 -12.36
CA VAL A 65 11.17 8.10 -13.73
C VAL A 65 10.86 9.59 -13.68
N SER A 66 11.64 10.43 -14.36
CA SER A 66 11.39 11.88 -14.42
C SER A 66 10.01 12.19 -15.02
N PHE A 67 9.46 13.39 -14.76
CA PHE A 67 8.13 13.72 -15.30
C PHE A 67 8.16 13.87 -16.83
N ALA A 68 9.31 14.28 -17.39
CA ALA A 68 9.52 14.35 -18.83
C ALA A 68 9.40 12.97 -19.49
N GLU A 69 10.00 11.94 -18.88
CA GLU A 69 10.10 10.58 -19.43
C GLU A 69 8.93 9.66 -19.05
N LEU A 70 8.04 10.13 -18.17
CA LEU A 70 6.91 9.35 -17.67
C LEU A 70 5.98 8.91 -18.82
N ARG A 71 5.98 7.60 -19.10
CA ARG A 71 5.07 6.97 -20.07
C ARG A 71 3.73 6.70 -19.41
N TRP A 72 2.87 7.71 -19.42
CA TRP A 72 1.63 7.73 -18.65
C TRP A 72 0.64 6.58 -18.93
N PRO A 73 0.43 6.05 -20.16
CA PRO A 73 -0.60 5.01 -20.36
C PRO A 73 -0.25 3.73 -19.61
N GLY A 74 1.02 3.31 -19.72
CA GLY A 74 1.54 2.14 -19.01
C GLY A 74 1.58 2.37 -17.50
N ALA A 75 1.97 3.56 -17.06
CA ALA A 75 1.96 3.93 -15.64
C ALA A 75 0.54 3.90 -15.04
N ARG A 76 -0.47 4.46 -15.73
CA ARG A 76 -1.88 4.41 -15.29
C ARG A 76 -2.35 2.97 -15.13
N ALA A 77 -2.11 2.12 -16.12
CA ALA A 77 -2.51 0.72 -16.08
C ALA A 77 -1.83 -0.04 -14.93
N ALA A 78 -0.52 0.17 -14.75
CA ALA A 78 0.24 -0.48 -13.68
C ALA A 78 -0.23 -0.04 -12.28
N CYS A 79 -0.49 1.26 -12.08
CA CYS A 79 -0.99 1.76 -10.80
C CYS A 79 -2.43 1.36 -10.51
N ALA A 80 -3.30 1.30 -11.53
CA ALA A 80 -4.64 0.74 -11.36
C ALA A 80 -4.60 -0.72 -10.89
N LYS A 81 -3.73 -1.54 -11.50
CA LYS A 81 -3.49 -2.91 -11.05
C LYS A 81 -2.96 -2.96 -9.61
N ALA A 82 -1.94 -2.15 -9.29
CA ALA A 82 -1.36 -2.13 -7.94
C ALA A 82 -2.37 -1.75 -6.85
N MET A 83 -3.27 -0.79 -7.12
CA MET A 83 -4.36 -0.43 -6.20
C MET A 83 -5.39 -1.55 -6.02
N ALA A 84 -5.62 -2.37 -7.06
CA ALA A 84 -6.52 -3.52 -6.97
C ALA A 84 -5.87 -4.70 -6.21
N ASP A 85 -4.58 -4.95 -6.46
CA ASP A 85 -3.83 -6.04 -5.82
C ASP A 85 -3.51 -5.72 -4.33
N ALA A 86 -3.32 -4.45 -3.99
CA ALA A 86 -2.95 -3.98 -2.65
C ALA A 86 -3.74 -2.70 -2.28
N PRO A 87 -5.03 -2.83 -1.91
CA PRO A 87 -5.83 -1.68 -1.50
C PRO A 87 -5.31 -1.06 -0.20
N GLY A 88 -5.42 0.26 -0.07
CA GLY A 88 -4.96 1.01 1.11
C GLY A 88 -3.52 1.53 1.03
N GLU A 89 -2.76 1.14 0.00
CA GLU A 89 -1.42 1.68 -0.25
C GLU A 89 -1.48 3.07 -0.91
N VAL A 90 -1.44 4.11 -0.09
CA VAL A 90 -1.61 5.53 -0.49
C VAL A 90 -0.63 5.96 -1.59
N ARG A 91 0.59 5.40 -1.62
CA ARG A 91 1.59 5.75 -2.64
C ARG A 91 1.12 5.47 -4.07
N PHE A 92 0.34 4.41 -4.30
CA PHE A 92 -0.14 4.07 -5.64
C PHE A 92 -1.18 5.08 -6.13
N VAL A 93 -1.95 5.66 -5.22
CA VAL A 93 -2.90 6.75 -5.52
C VAL A 93 -2.13 7.99 -6.01
N ALA A 94 -1.05 8.37 -5.32
CA ALA A 94 -0.23 9.51 -5.72
C ALA A 94 0.50 9.28 -7.07
N PHE A 95 0.96 8.06 -7.32
CA PHE A 95 1.60 7.70 -8.58
C PHE A 95 0.61 7.64 -9.75
N ALA A 96 -0.61 7.17 -9.50
CA ALA A 96 -1.70 7.26 -10.46
C ALA A 96 -2.07 8.71 -10.79
N ALA A 97 -2.10 9.59 -9.78
CA ALA A 97 -2.32 11.03 -9.97
C ALA A 97 -1.26 11.66 -10.88
N ARG A 98 0.02 11.33 -10.64
CA ARG A 98 1.15 11.76 -11.47
C ARG A 98 1.04 11.29 -12.91
N ALA A 99 0.59 10.06 -13.13
CA ALA A 99 0.36 9.56 -14.47
C ALA A 99 -0.85 10.24 -15.15
N ALA A 100 -1.91 10.55 -14.41
CA ALA A 100 -3.06 11.30 -14.92
C ALA A 100 -2.66 12.72 -15.35
N ASP A 101 -1.89 13.42 -14.52
CA ASP A 101 -1.35 14.77 -14.78
C ASP A 101 -0.50 14.80 -16.06
N LYS A 102 0.43 13.84 -16.20
CA LYS A 102 1.23 13.68 -17.42
C LYS A 102 0.38 13.41 -18.67
N GLY A 103 -0.80 12.80 -18.51
CA GLY A 103 -1.76 12.57 -19.58
C GLY A 103 -2.69 13.76 -19.87
N GLY A 104 -2.57 14.87 -19.13
CA GLY A 104 -3.45 16.04 -19.25
C GLY A 104 -4.82 15.88 -18.59
N ASP A 105 -5.02 14.82 -17.80
CA ASP A 105 -6.26 14.54 -17.09
C ASP A 105 -6.26 15.24 -15.73
N GLN A 106 -6.25 16.58 -15.77
CA GLN A 106 -6.05 17.43 -14.58
C GLN A 106 -7.14 17.20 -13.52
N LYS A 107 -8.37 16.91 -13.95
CA LYS A 107 -9.47 16.62 -13.02
C LYS A 107 -9.17 15.36 -12.20
N THR A 108 -8.78 14.27 -12.86
CA THR A 108 -8.44 13.02 -12.18
C THR A 108 -7.18 13.17 -11.34
N ALA A 109 -6.17 13.88 -11.85
CA ALA A 109 -4.94 14.16 -11.11
C ALA A 109 -5.22 14.92 -9.80
N ALA A 110 -5.99 16.00 -9.85
CA ALA A 110 -6.33 16.79 -8.67
C ALA A 110 -7.11 15.98 -7.63
N GLN A 111 -8.05 15.13 -8.07
CA GLN A 111 -8.81 14.25 -7.17
C GLN A 111 -7.92 13.23 -6.47
N LEU A 112 -7.05 12.55 -7.22
CA LEU A 112 -6.16 11.53 -6.66
C LEU A 112 -5.07 12.14 -5.78
N TYR A 113 -4.49 13.27 -6.18
CA TYR A 113 -3.55 13.99 -5.32
C TYR A 113 -4.22 14.49 -4.05
N ARG A 114 -5.46 15.00 -4.11
CA ARG A 114 -6.22 15.36 -2.91
C ARG A 114 -6.38 14.16 -1.97
N ALA A 115 -6.87 13.04 -2.48
CA ALA A 115 -7.06 11.82 -1.70
C ALA A 115 -5.76 11.35 -1.01
N ALA A 116 -4.64 11.34 -1.74
CA ALA A 116 -3.35 10.95 -1.16
C ALA A 116 -2.76 12.01 -0.21
N ALA A 117 -3.01 13.30 -0.46
CA ALA A 117 -2.56 14.39 0.38
C ALA A 117 -3.31 14.45 1.73
N ASP A 118 -4.60 14.12 1.72
CA ASP A 118 -5.45 14.03 2.91
C ASP A 118 -4.98 12.91 3.85
N GLU A 119 -4.39 11.85 3.30
CA GLU A 119 -3.69 10.77 4.03
C GLU A 119 -2.25 11.13 4.43
N GLY A 120 -1.81 12.37 4.16
CA GLY A 120 -0.49 12.86 4.55
C GLY A 120 0.66 12.48 3.61
N TYR A 121 0.38 12.02 2.38
CA TYR A 121 1.44 11.60 1.46
C TYR A 121 2.20 12.82 0.88
N PRO A 122 3.50 13.00 1.18
CA PRO A 122 4.19 14.27 0.90
C PRO A 122 4.24 14.65 -0.58
N LEU A 123 4.47 13.67 -1.47
CA LEU A 123 4.50 13.91 -2.92
C LEU A 123 3.16 14.48 -3.42
N ALA A 124 2.05 13.98 -2.88
CA ALA A 124 0.73 14.40 -3.28
C ALA A 124 0.43 15.83 -2.78
N GLN A 125 0.84 16.15 -1.54
CA GLN A 125 0.71 17.51 -1.00
C GLN A 125 1.47 18.54 -1.86
N THR A 126 2.72 18.25 -2.22
CA THR A 126 3.54 19.14 -3.06
C THR A 126 2.90 19.34 -4.43
N ASN A 127 2.55 18.26 -5.13
CA ASN A 127 2.01 18.36 -6.48
C ASN A 127 0.62 19.01 -6.53
N LEU A 128 -0.19 18.81 -5.50
CA LEU A 128 -1.48 19.47 -5.37
C LEU A 128 -1.36 20.97 -5.15
N GLY A 129 -0.33 21.41 -4.41
CA GLY A 129 0.04 22.82 -4.32
C GLY A 129 0.40 23.40 -5.68
N VAL A 130 1.28 22.72 -6.44
CA VAL A 130 1.66 23.12 -7.80
C VAL A 130 0.44 23.22 -8.73
N MET A 131 -0.51 22.28 -8.62
CA MET A 131 -1.74 22.32 -9.41
C MET A 131 -2.64 23.51 -9.09
N TYR A 132 -2.61 24.03 -7.86
CA TYR A 132 -3.36 25.23 -7.49
C TYR A 132 -2.64 26.53 -7.86
N GLU A 133 -1.31 26.53 -7.87
CA GLU A 133 -0.54 27.69 -8.30
C GLU A 133 -0.62 27.93 -9.81
N GLY A 134 -0.75 26.86 -10.60
CA GLY A 134 -0.83 26.93 -12.06
C GLY A 134 -2.23 26.88 -12.67
N GLY A 135 -3.28 26.91 -11.84
CA GLY A 135 -4.70 26.78 -12.23
C GLY A 135 -5.41 28.09 -12.53
#